data_AF-A0AAV8EEA4-F1
#
_entry.id   AF-A0AAV8EEA4-F1
#
_cell.length_a   1.000
_cell.length_b   1.000
_cell.length_c   1.000
_cell.angle_alpha   90.00
_cell.angle_beta   90.00
_cell.angle_gamma   90.00
#
_symmetry.space_group_name_H-M   'P 1'
#
loop_
_entity.id
_entity.type
_entity.pdbx_description
1 polymer ?
#
loop_
_entity_poly.entity_id
_entity_poly.type
_entity_poly.pdbx_seq_one_letter_code
_entity_poly.pdbx_strand_id
1 'polypeptide(L)'
;MKYLRFLRKRMNTKPSHGPIHFRAPSKILWRTIRGMIPHKTKRRAAALARLKAYEDVPPSYDRTKRMVIPDALKCRDLGVEKGNASRNCLLLPKNFYQNISRMIHLKIH
;
A
#
# COMPACT_ATOMS: atom_id res chain seq x y z
N MET A 1 -3.08 9.27 -16.54
CA MET A 1 -3.76 8.54 -15.43
C MET A 1 -3.17 7.13 -15.26
N LYS A 2 -2.32 6.89 -14.25
CA LYS A 2 -1.56 5.62 -14.11
C LYS A 2 -2.40 4.44 -13.61
N TYR A 3 -3.34 4.65 -12.69
CA TYR A 3 -4.19 3.57 -12.12
C TYR A 3 -5.23 3.03 -13.13
N LEU A 4 -5.83 3.90 -13.96
CA LEU A 4 -6.77 3.48 -14.99
C LEU A 4 -6.14 2.52 -16.01
N ARG A 5 -4.84 2.66 -16.30
CA ARG A 5 -4.10 1.73 -17.16
C ARG A 5 -3.96 0.35 -16.52
N PHE A 6 -3.85 0.26 -15.19
CA PHE A 6 -3.81 -1.00 -14.46
C PHE A 6 -5.15 -1.73 -14.53
N LEU A 7 -6.26 -1.02 -14.32
CA LEU A 7 -7.61 -1.58 -14.38
C LEU A 7 -7.98 -2.18 -15.75
N ARG A 8 -7.39 -1.63 -16.82
CA ARG A 8 -7.58 -2.16 -18.18
C ARG A 8 -6.94 -3.54 -18.39
N LYS A 9 -5.97 -3.94 -17.56
CA LYS A 9 -5.31 -5.26 -17.69
C LYS A 9 -6.24 -6.35 -17.16
N ARG A 10 -6.70 -7.22 -18.06
CA ARG A 10 -7.50 -8.42 -17.77
C ARG A 10 -7.06 -9.57 -18.67
N MET A 11 -7.31 -10.80 -18.25
CA MET A 11 -7.16 -11.96 -19.13
C MET A 11 -8.31 -11.95 -20.16
N ASN A 12 -8.00 -12.21 -21.43
CA ASN A 12 -8.99 -12.13 -22.52
C ASN A 12 -9.99 -13.30 -22.48
N THR A 13 -9.51 -14.50 -22.17
CA THR A 13 -10.31 -15.74 -22.17
C THR A 13 -11.24 -15.82 -20.96
N LYS A 14 -10.69 -15.73 -19.73
CA LYS A 14 -11.47 -15.80 -18.49
C LYS A 14 -11.01 -14.72 -17.50
N PRO A 15 -11.77 -13.62 -17.35
CA PRO A 15 -11.38 -12.49 -16.51
C PRO A 15 -11.13 -12.86 -15.03
N SER A 16 -11.77 -13.91 -14.52
CA SER A 16 -11.62 -14.33 -13.13
C SER A 16 -10.27 -14.96 -12.77
N HIS A 17 -9.54 -15.53 -13.75
CA HIS A 17 -8.16 -15.99 -13.54
C HIS A 17 -7.10 -14.92 -13.87
N GLY A 18 -7.55 -13.71 -14.25
CA GLY A 18 -6.68 -12.59 -14.57
C GLY A 18 -6.13 -11.85 -13.34
N PRO A 19 -5.41 -10.75 -13.57
CA PRO A 19 -4.94 -9.87 -12.50
C PRO A 19 -6.11 -9.35 -11.65
N ILE A 20 -6.11 -9.65 -10.36
CA ILE A 20 -7.13 -9.19 -9.43
C ILE A 20 -6.88 -7.71 -9.08
N HIS A 21 -7.90 -6.87 -9.25
CA HIS A 21 -7.87 -5.43 -8.96
C HIS A 21 -8.50 -5.15 -7.59
N PHE A 22 -7.67 -5.14 -6.54
CA PHE A 22 -8.14 -4.76 -5.21
C PHE A 22 -8.42 -3.25 -5.14
N ARG A 23 -9.49 -2.87 -4.43
CA ARG A 23 -9.90 -1.46 -4.23
C ARG A 23 -9.57 -0.92 -2.84
N ALA A 24 -9.41 -1.80 -1.86
CA ALA A 24 -9.09 -1.44 -0.49
C ALA A 24 -7.62 -0.95 -0.34
N PRO A 25 -7.35 0.16 0.36
CA PRO A 25 -6.00 0.71 0.57
C PRO A 25 -4.97 -0.30 1.10
N SER A 26 -5.31 -1.07 2.13
CA SER A 26 -4.54 -2.15 2.76
C SER A 26 -4.09 -3.20 1.73
N LYS A 27 -4.98 -3.57 0.81
CA LYS A 27 -4.69 -4.56 -0.24
C LYS A 27 -3.86 -3.95 -1.37
N ILE A 28 -3.98 -2.65 -1.62
CA ILE A 28 -3.09 -1.92 -2.54
C ILE A 28 -1.67 -1.91 -1.97
N LEU A 29 -1.50 -1.57 -0.68
CA LEU A 29 -0.20 -1.60 0.01
C LEU A 29 0.40 -3.01 0.06
N TRP A 30 -0.42 -4.02 0.35
CA TRP A 30 0.02 -5.41 0.33
C TRP A 30 0.51 -5.82 -1.06
N ARG A 31 -0.16 -5.36 -2.14
CA ARG A 31 0.26 -5.65 -3.52
C ARG A 31 1.59 -5.01 -3.88
N THR A 32 1.85 -3.78 -3.47
CA THR A 32 3.15 -3.11 -3.72
C THR A 32 4.28 -3.82 -2.98
N ILE A 33 4.10 -4.15 -1.69
CA ILE A 33 5.10 -4.89 -0.91
C ILE A 33 5.34 -6.30 -1.49
N ARG A 34 4.27 -6.99 -1.90
CA ARG A 34 4.36 -8.28 -2.59
C ARG A 34 5.14 -8.21 -3.91
N GLY A 35 5.12 -7.07 -4.60
CA GLY A 35 5.89 -6.84 -5.82
C GLY A 35 7.39 -6.66 -5.57
N MET A 36 7.76 -6.14 -4.40
CA MET A 36 9.16 -5.94 -3.99
C MET A 36 9.81 -7.24 -3.49
N ILE A 37 9.01 -8.20 -3.01
CA ILE A 37 9.48 -9.45 -2.43
C ILE A 37 9.14 -10.64 -3.36
N PRO A 38 10.12 -11.49 -3.75
CA PRO A 38 9.85 -12.68 -4.56
C PRO A 38 9.20 -13.78 -3.71
N HIS A 39 7.89 -13.67 -3.59
CA HIS A 39 7.01 -14.43 -2.71
C HIS A 39 6.68 -15.86 -3.17
N LYS A 40 7.14 -16.28 -4.34
CA LYS A 40 6.97 -17.67 -4.81
C LYS A 40 7.83 -18.65 -4.02
N THR A 41 8.87 -18.18 -3.33
CA THR A 41 9.76 -19.00 -2.50
C THR A 41 9.20 -19.17 -1.09
N LYS A 42 9.39 -20.36 -0.48
CA LYS A 42 8.87 -20.70 0.86
C LYS A 42 9.28 -19.69 1.94
N ARG A 43 10.57 -19.30 1.98
CA ARG A 43 11.12 -18.32 2.94
C ARG A 43 10.41 -16.96 2.87
N ARG A 44 10.15 -16.48 1.66
CA ARG A 44 9.60 -15.14 1.43
C ARG A 44 8.07 -15.12 1.49
N ALA A 45 7.42 -16.25 1.23
CA ALA A 45 6.02 -16.46 1.57
C ALA A 45 5.80 -16.33 3.09
N ALA A 46 6.70 -16.90 3.91
CA ALA A 46 6.66 -16.71 5.37
C ALA A 46 6.85 -15.24 5.78
N ALA A 47 7.71 -14.48 5.08
CA ALA A 47 7.86 -13.04 5.32
C ALA A 47 6.56 -12.26 5.03
N LEU A 48 5.84 -12.59 3.94
CA LEU A 48 4.54 -11.99 3.66
C LEU A 48 3.45 -12.40 4.65
N ALA A 49 3.52 -13.58 5.25
CA ALA A 49 2.56 -14.03 6.26
C ALA A 49 2.68 -13.22 7.57
N ARG A 50 3.86 -12.67 7.87
CA ARG A 50 4.08 -11.78 9.02
C ARG A 50 3.47 -10.39 8.82
N LEU A 51 3.35 -9.95 7.57
CA LEU A 51 2.79 -8.64 7.25
C LEU A 51 1.26 -8.65 7.41
N LYS A 52 0.75 -7.81 8.31
CA LYS A 52 -0.67 -7.52 8.46
C LYS A 52 -0.90 -6.04 8.16
N ALA A 53 -1.83 -5.75 7.25
CA ALA A 53 -2.20 -4.40 6.86
C ALA A 53 -3.69 -4.19 7.11
N TYR A 54 -4.04 -3.12 7.79
CA TYR A 54 -5.40 -2.72 8.15
C TYR A 54 -5.61 -1.28 7.71
N GLU A 55 -6.84 -0.91 7.34
CA GLU A 55 -7.16 0.49 6.97
C GLU A 55 -7.24 1.38 8.20
N ASP A 56 -7.94 0.87 9.20
CA ASP A 56 -8.16 1.49 10.49
C ASP A 56 -7.43 0.69 11.56
N VAL A 57 -7.26 1.29 12.73
CA VAL A 57 -6.60 0.62 13.85
C VAL A 57 -7.60 -0.34 14.49
N PRO A 58 -7.37 -1.67 14.43
CA PRO A 58 -8.26 -2.62 15.07
C PRO A 58 -8.16 -2.46 16.60
N PRO A 59 -9.24 -2.77 17.36
CA PRO A 59 -9.25 -2.65 18.82
C PRO A 59 -8.11 -3.40 19.52
N SER A 60 -7.65 -4.52 18.94
CA SER A 60 -6.52 -5.30 19.45
C SER A 60 -5.18 -4.56 19.44
N TYR A 61 -5.03 -3.53 18.62
CA TYR A 61 -3.79 -2.77 18.44
C TYR A 61 -3.85 -1.35 19.02
N ASP A 62 -4.96 -0.97 19.63
CA ASP A 62 -5.15 0.39 20.11
C ASP A 62 -4.21 0.75 21.27
N ARG A 63 -3.95 -0.22 22.16
CA ARG A 63 -3.07 -0.06 23.33
C ARG A 63 -1.57 -0.20 23.01
N THR A 64 -1.22 -0.60 21.79
CA THR A 64 0.19 -0.80 21.41
C THR A 64 0.82 0.45 20.83
N LYS A 65 2.06 0.76 21.25
CA LYS A 65 2.79 1.93 20.73
C LYS A 65 3.03 1.80 19.23
N ARG A 66 2.70 2.89 18.56
CA ARG A 66 2.71 3.09 17.13
C ARG A 66 4.08 3.65 16.71
N MET A 67 4.77 2.95 15.81
CA MET A 67 6.07 3.35 15.27
C MET A 67 5.93 3.90 13.85
N VAL A 68 6.63 5.01 13.56
CA VAL A 68 6.65 5.67 12.25
C VAL A 68 8.04 5.53 11.65
N ILE A 69 8.12 5.21 10.35
CA ILE A 69 9.39 5.16 9.61
C ILE A 69 9.68 6.58 9.10
N PRO A 70 10.71 7.27 9.61
CA PRO A 70 10.95 8.69 9.32
C PRO A 70 11.37 8.95 7.87
N ASP A 71 12.05 8.00 7.24
CA ASP A 71 12.59 8.13 5.87
C ASP A 71 11.57 7.90 4.76
N ALA A 72 10.35 7.50 5.11
CA ALA A 72 9.25 7.30 4.17
C ALA A 72 8.20 8.42 4.27
N LEU A 73 8.53 9.50 4.99
CA LEU A 73 7.63 10.61 5.22
C LEU A 73 7.70 11.60 4.06
N LYS A 74 6.57 11.77 3.39
CA LYS A 74 6.40 12.75 2.30
C LYS A 74 6.88 14.17 2.66
N CYS A 75 6.77 14.58 3.92
CA CYS A 75 7.22 15.90 4.37
C CYS A 75 8.75 16.06 4.40
N ARG A 76 9.51 14.96 4.47
CA ARG A 76 10.98 14.97 4.41
C ARG A 76 11.51 14.74 3.01
N ASP A 77 10.84 13.90 2.23
CA ASP A 77 11.37 13.44 0.94
C ASP A 77 11.16 14.43 -0.23
N LEU A 78 10.27 15.40 -0.07
CA LEU A 78 10.01 16.42 -1.07
C LEU A 78 10.73 17.71 -0.70
N GLY A 79 11.90 17.93 -1.30
CA GLY A 79 12.59 19.22 -1.24
C GLY A 79 11.63 20.36 -1.60
N VAL A 80 11.68 21.43 -0.82
CA VAL A 80 10.71 22.54 -0.72
C VAL A 80 10.42 23.29 -2.03
N GLU A 81 11.12 23.01 -3.12
CA GLU A 81 10.95 23.72 -4.38
C GLU A 81 10.70 22.79 -5.57
N LYS A 82 9.49 22.24 -5.70
CA LYS A 82 8.87 22.05 -7.02
C LYS A 82 7.37 22.31 -6.93
N GLY A 83 6.96 23.47 -7.46
CA GLY A 83 5.57 23.75 -7.78
C GLY A 83 4.96 22.61 -8.60
N ASN A 84 3.71 22.29 -8.28
CA ASN A 84 2.82 21.41 -9.03
C ASN A 84 3.23 19.94 -9.18
N ALA A 85 2.75 19.12 -8.24
CA ALA A 85 2.23 17.79 -8.58
C ALA A 85 0.96 17.44 -7.76
N SER A 86 0.02 18.39 -7.69
CA SER A 86 -1.41 18.13 -7.46
C SER A 86 -2.08 17.39 -8.64
N ARG A 87 -1.32 16.94 -9.65
CA ARG A 87 -1.80 16.19 -10.81
C ARG A 87 -1.55 14.69 -10.62
N ASN A 88 -2.44 14.07 -9.84
CA ASN A 88 -2.60 12.62 -9.68
C ASN A 88 -1.50 11.89 -8.88
N CYS A 89 -1.20 12.35 -7.66
CA CYS A 89 -1.20 11.41 -6.55
C CYS A 89 -2.61 10.80 -6.55
N LEU A 90 -2.72 9.50 -6.84
CA LEU A 90 -3.92 8.66 -6.89
C LEU A 90 -5.22 9.44 -6.64
N LEU A 91 -6.15 9.52 -7.61
CA LEU A 91 -7.56 9.79 -7.27
C LEU A 91 -8.11 8.60 -6.49
N LEU A 92 -7.60 8.47 -5.28
CA LEU A 92 -8.29 8.01 -4.11
C LEU A 92 -8.76 9.32 -3.47
N PRO A 93 -10.03 9.39 -3.03
CA PRO A 93 -10.62 10.60 -2.47
C PRO A 93 -9.65 11.21 -1.46
N LYS A 94 -9.61 12.55 -1.39
CA LYS A 94 -8.63 13.41 -0.69
C LYS A 94 -8.29 13.03 0.77
N ASN A 95 -8.96 12.02 1.31
CA ASN A 95 -8.80 11.40 2.63
C ASN A 95 -7.80 10.21 2.64
N PHE A 96 -7.27 9.77 1.49
CA PHE A 96 -6.41 8.57 1.43
C PHE A 96 -4.99 8.78 1.96
N TYR A 97 -4.40 9.97 1.73
CA TYR A 97 -3.00 10.24 2.08
C TYR A 97 -2.79 10.74 3.51
N GLN A 98 -3.82 11.22 4.20
CA GLN A 98 -3.74 11.46 5.66
C GLN A 98 -3.75 10.15 6.46
N ASN A 99 -4.20 9.04 5.85
CA ASN A 99 -4.35 7.75 6.53
C ASN A 99 -3.18 6.78 6.33
N ILE A 100 -2.31 6.95 5.33
CA ILE A 100 -1.14 6.05 5.14
C ILE A 100 -0.17 6.14 6.34
N SER A 101 -0.03 7.32 6.95
CA SER A 101 0.78 7.50 8.16
C SER A 101 0.22 6.74 9.38
N ARG A 102 -1.08 6.39 9.37
CA ARG A 102 -1.72 5.52 10.36
C ARG A 102 -1.73 4.03 9.97
N MET A 103 -1.44 3.72 8.71
CA MET A 103 -1.65 2.41 8.10
C MET A 103 -0.42 1.49 8.16
N ILE A 104 0.77 2.04 8.40
CA ILE A 104 2.01 1.26 8.44
C ILE A 104 2.49 1.13 9.89
N HIS A 105 1.86 0.23 10.64
CA HIS A 105 2.47 -0.35 11.84
C HIS A 105 2.97 -1.76 11.54
N LEU A 106 4.15 -1.78 10.92
CA LEU A 106 4.98 -2.97 10.81
C LEU A 106 5.62 -3.26 12.17
N LYS A 107 4.97 -4.08 13.00
CA LYS A 107 5.68 -4.79 14.07
C LYS A 107 6.41 -5.96 13.42
N ILE A 108 7.66 -5.72 13.04
CA ILE A 108 8.61 -6.77 12.68
C ILE A 108 8.92 -7.52 13.99
N HIS A 109 8.49 -8.78 14.07
CA HIS A 109 9.07 -9.79 14.97
C HIS A 109 10.18 -10.52 14.21
#